data_AF-A0A291C2M3-F1
#
_entry.id   AF-A0A291C2M3-F1
#
_cell.length_a   1.000
_cell.length_b   1.000
_cell.length_c   1.000
_cell.angle_alpha   90.00
_cell.angle_beta   90.00
_cell.angle_gamma   90.00
#
_symmetry.space_group_name_H-M   'P 1'
#
loop_
_entity.id
_entity.type
_entity.pdbx_description
1 polymer ?
#
loop_
_entity_poly.entity_id
_entity_poly.type
_entity_poly.pdbx_seq_one_letter_code
_entity_poly.pdbx_strand_id
1 'polypeptide(L)' 'MKLTCVLIMAVLFLTACQLITAASYPRSKQRYPNRRSRDRKSKLTKRCQGYNQPCWYSGNCCSEYCSNGKCAV' A
#
# COMPACT_ATOMS: atom_id res chain seq x y z
N MET A 1 -35.86 -11.19 26.46
CA MET A 1 -35.23 -12.09 25.46
C MET A 1 -34.88 -11.39 24.12
N LYS A 2 -34.76 -10.05 24.07
CA LYS A 2 -34.32 -9.29 22.88
C LYS A 2 -32.83 -8.92 22.95
N LEU A 3 -32.33 -8.68 24.16
CA LEU A 3 -30.92 -8.40 24.45
C LEU A 3 -30.00 -9.57 24.09
N THR A 4 -30.43 -10.82 24.33
CA THR A 4 -29.64 -12.01 24.03
C THR A 4 -29.30 -12.13 22.54
N CYS A 5 -30.24 -11.84 21.65
CA CYS A 5 -29.97 -11.85 20.21
C CYS A 5 -28.96 -10.79 19.79
N VAL A 6 -29.05 -9.57 20.33
CA VAL A 6 -28.10 -8.48 20.02
C VAL A 6 -26.70 -8.83 20.52
N LEU A 7 -26.58 -9.42 21.70
CA LEU A 7 -25.30 -9.86 22.26
C LEU A 7 -24.66 -10.97 21.42
N ILE A 8 -25.44 -11.96 20.95
CA ILE A 8 -24.94 -13.03 20.09
C ILE A 8 -24.41 -12.45 18.78
N MET A 9 -25.14 -11.54 18.13
CA MET A 9 -24.68 -10.91 16.89
C MET A 9 -23.40 -10.11 17.11
N ALA A 10 -23.31 -9.32 18.18
CA ALA A 10 -22.10 -8.54 18.50
C ALA A 10 -20.88 -9.44 18.74
N VAL A 11 -21.05 -10.54 19.47
CA VAL A 11 -19.98 -11.53 19.71
C VAL A 11 -19.54 -12.21 18.41
N LEU A 12 -20.48 -12.60 17.54
CA LEU A 12 -20.14 -13.17 16.23
C LEU A 12 -19.30 -12.19 15.38
N PHE A 13 -19.69 -10.92 15.32
CA PHE A 13 -18.93 -9.88 14.63
C PHE A 13 -17.51 -9.73 15.22
N LEU A 14 -17.37 -9.68 16.55
CA LEU A 14 -16.07 -9.61 17.22
C LEU A 14 -15.22 -10.87 16.98
N THR A 15 -15.82 -12.07 16.99
CA THR A 15 -15.10 -13.32 16.71
C THR A 15 -14.60 -13.38 15.28
N ALA A 16 -15.36 -12.92 14.28
CA ALA A 16 -14.88 -12.84 12.90
C ALA A 16 -13.66 -11.90 12.77
N CYS A 17 -13.67 -10.76 13.47
CA CYS A 17 -12.52 -9.84 13.49
C CYS A 17 -11.29 -10.47 14.16
N GLN A 18 -11.48 -11.13 15.31
CA GLN A 18 -10.39 -11.74 16.08
C GLN A 18 -9.85 -13.02 15.42
N LEU A 19 -10.68 -13.80 14.73
CA LEU A 19 -10.27 -15.06 14.09
C LEU A 19 -9.31 -14.79 12.91
N ILE A 20 -9.49 -13.68 12.20
CA ILE A 20 -8.57 -13.23 11.15
C ILE A 20 -7.24 -12.79 11.76
N THR A 21 -7.26 -12.14 12.94
CA THR A 21 -6.05 -11.73 13.66
C THR A 21 -5.32 -12.93 14.25
N ALA A 22 -6.02 -13.92 14.82
CA ALA A 22 -5.42 -15.18 15.32
C ALA A 22 -4.81 -16.03 14.19
N ALA A 23 -5.43 -16.08 13.01
CA ALA A 23 -4.85 -16.68 11.81
C ALA A 23 -3.64 -15.89 11.26
N SER A 24 -3.47 -14.63 11.68
CA SER A 24 -2.36 -13.75 11.29
C SER A 24 -1.44 -13.38 12.45
N TYR A 25 -1.44 -14.16 13.54
CA TYR A 25 -0.35 -14.18 14.52
C TYR A 25 0.63 -15.32 14.19
N PRO A 26 1.57 -15.15 13.23
CA PRO A 26 2.80 -15.91 13.27
C PRO A 26 3.62 -15.35 14.43
N ARG A 27 3.42 -15.94 15.61
CA ARG A 27 4.40 -15.86 16.69
C ARG A 27 5.72 -16.38 16.14
N SER A 28 6.66 -15.46 15.97
CA SER A 28 8.11 -15.65 15.84
C SER A 28 8.63 -16.56 14.71
N LYS A 29 9.13 -15.96 13.63
CA LYS A 29 10.39 -16.27 12.91
C LYS A 29 10.57 -15.12 11.90
N GLN A 30 11.70 -14.49 11.63
CA GLN A 30 13.08 -14.68 12.03
C GLN A 30 13.87 -13.59 11.28
N ARG A 31 14.91 -13.05 11.93
CA ARG A 31 16.04 -12.33 11.32
C ARG A 31 15.74 -10.97 10.68
N TYR A 32 16.38 -9.95 11.24
CA TYR A 32 17.07 -8.96 10.42
C TYR A 32 17.94 -9.71 9.40
N PRO A 33 17.71 -9.48 8.10
CA PRO A 33 18.83 -8.97 7.33
C PRO A 33 18.39 -7.77 6.48
N ASN A 34 19.18 -6.71 6.65
CA ASN A 34 19.57 -5.75 5.64
C ASN A 34 19.19 -6.16 4.20
N ARG A 35 18.11 -5.59 3.66
CA ARG A 35 17.98 -5.28 2.23
C ARG A 35 16.78 -4.34 2.05
N ARG A 36 17.04 -3.04 2.19
CA ARG A 36 16.17 -1.99 1.62
C ARG A 36 16.26 -2.07 0.09
N SER A 37 15.73 -3.12 -0.52
CA SER A 37 15.20 -2.99 -1.87
C SER A 37 13.86 -2.28 -1.72
N ARG A 38 13.91 -0.94 -1.74
CA ARG A 38 12.74 -0.08 -1.95
C ARG A 38 12.21 -0.34 -3.35
N ASP A 39 11.51 -1.46 -3.51
CA ASP A 39 10.64 -1.68 -4.63
C ASP A 39 9.19 -1.52 -4.16
N ARG A 40 8.36 -0.92 -5.03
CA ARG A 40 6.99 -0.44 -4.83
C ARG A 40 6.87 0.85 -4.00
N LYS A 41 6.83 2.03 -4.61
CA LYS A 41 5.78 2.48 -5.56
C LYS A 41 4.40 2.05 -5.05
N SER A 42 3.90 2.74 -4.04
CA SER A 42 2.48 2.77 -3.73
C SER A 42 2.07 4.19 -3.42
N LYS A 43 1.59 4.87 -4.47
CA LYS A 43 0.34 5.61 -4.40
C LYS A 43 0.28 6.89 -3.54
N LEU A 44 1.36 7.65 -3.43
CA LEU A 44 1.22 9.09 -3.16
C LEU A 44 1.18 9.81 -4.51
N THR A 45 -0.04 10.07 -5.00
CA THR A 45 -0.39 11.09 -6.01
C THR A 45 0.76 11.47 -6.95
N LYS A 46 0.88 10.82 -8.12
CA LYS A 46 1.90 11.21 -9.11
C LYS A 46 1.66 12.67 -9.52
N ARG A 47 2.37 13.60 -8.90
CA ARG A 47 2.44 15.01 -9.32
C ARG A 47 3.26 15.17 -10.59
N CYS A 48 4.15 14.20 -10.86
CA CYS A 48 5.05 14.20 -12.00
C CYS A 48 4.97 12.86 -12.74
N GLN A 49 5.35 12.94 -14.01
CA GLN A 49 5.34 11.87 -14.97
C GLN A 49 6.63 11.04 -14.87
N GLY A 50 6.50 9.72 -14.95
CA GLY A 50 7.63 8.79 -14.89
C GLY A 50 8.45 8.73 -16.18
N TYR A 51 9.57 8.00 -16.16
CA TYR A 51 10.41 7.78 -17.34
C TYR A 51 9.64 7.25 -18.57
N ASN A 52 10.05 7.68 -19.76
CA ASN A 52 9.46 7.34 -21.08
C ASN A 52 8.00 7.72 -21.29
N GLN A 53 7.42 8.49 -20.37
CA GLN A 53 6.07 8.97 -20.49
C GLN A 53 6.03 10.33 -21.21
N PRO A 54 4.88 10.69 -21.82
CA PRO A 54 4.75 11.95 -22.53
C PRO A 54 4.94 13.17 -21.63
N CYS A 55 5.62 14.19 -22.13
CA CYS A 55 5.82 15.47 -21.46
C CYS A 55 5.71 16.65 -22.41
N TRP A 56 5.15 17.75 -21.90
CA TRP A 56 5.08 19.04 -22.60
C TRP A 56 6.16 20.03 -22.13
N TYR A 57 6.55 19.93 -20.86
CA TYR A 57 7.59 20.75 -20.25
C TYR A 57 8.39 19.92 -19.25
N SER A 58 9.63 20.33 -18.99
CA SER A 58 10.56 19.64 -18.08
C SER A 58 9.98 19.32 -16.71
N GLY A 59 9.31 20.29 -16.07
CA GLY A 59 8.67 20.10 -14.75
C GLY A 59 7.51 19.09 -14.71
N ASN A 60 7.02 18.64 -15.87
CA ASN A 60 6.04 17.55 -15.91
C ASN A 60 6.70 16.20 -15.58
N CYS A 61 8.02 16.06 -15.77
CA CYS A 61 8.77 14.85 -15.52
C CYS A 61 9.34 14.83 -14.09
N CYS A 62 9.37 13.66 -13.47
CA CYS A 62 9.99 13.53 -12.13
C CYS A 62 11.50 13.74 -12.12
N SER A 63 12.15 13.64 -13.29
CA SER A 63 13.56 13.99 -13.53
C SER A 63 13.75 15.48 -13.88
N GLU A 64 12.67 16.23 -14.00
CA GLU A 64 12.67 17.60 -14.53
C GLU A 64 13.32 17.70 -15.93
N TYR A 65 13.28 16.61 -16.69
CA TYR A 65 13.93 16.54 -17.99
C TYR A 65 13.02 15.91 -19.04
N CYS A 66 12.65 16.72 -20.04
CA CYS A 66 11.80 16.33 -21.16
C CYS A 66 12.62 16.34 -22.45
N SER A 67 12.74 15.18 -23.09
CA SER A 67 13.49 15.00 -24.34
C SER A 67 12.63 14.29 -25.37
N ASN A 68 12.52 14.87 -26.57
CA ASN A 68 11.65 14.37 -27.65
C ASN A 68 10.19 14.10 -27.21
N GLY A 69 9.66 14.97 -26.34
CA GLY A 69 8.31 14.83 -25.79
C GLY A 69 8.14 13.68 -24.80
N LYS A 70 9.24 13.10 -24.29
CA LYS A 70 9.24 12.06 -23.26
C LYS A 70 10.16 12.37 -22.09
N CYS A 71 9.78 11.92 -20.91
CA CYS A 71 10.61 12.07 -19.72
C CYS A 71 11.85 11.17 -19.81
N ALA A 72 13.03 11.77 -19.77
CA ALA A 72 14.31 11.07 -19.73
C ALA A 72 14.91 11.10 -18.31
N VAL A 73 15.75 10.13 -17.94
CA VAL A 73 16.48 10.13 -16.66
C VAL A 73 17.64 11.09 -16.74
#